data_AF-A0A3D3LGW5-F1
#
_entry.id   AF-A0A3D3LGW5-F1
#
_cell.length_a   1.000
_cell.length_b   1.000
_cell.length_c   1.000
_cell.angle_alpha   90.00
_cell.angle_beta   90.00
_cell.angle_gamma   90.00
#
_symmetry.space_group_name_H-M   'P 1'
#
loop_
_entity.id
_entity.type
_entity.pdbx_description
1 polymer ?
#
loop_
_entity_poly.entity_id
_entity_poly.type
_entity_poly.pdbx_seq_one_letter_code
_entity_poly.pdbx_strand_id
1 'polypeptide(L)'
;MKNNFFRERWLKRLGLPDSDWKESMQRHLESLPFLDASEKKSASAMILWLLEKLPARLLRDPTESTQRLAEAFGCACLAFWQCGSAFPAFPQNYAVHLQAQLKLPAAKRQPGTQLLVSLLLDASTDGACGLNRLELADADVVRASERLIGEGRFEDYIKLPEKFAEYDTRLREHRGFKHDWECLCQQYPARTAAAGILHRSLIPERNWERGPGAEFTSEDQCFQAAFDLFCWKYYLWGMKDGAPLLLKPSVVFTPYGTQIFIPGYMSFDARRDLDFRRINALHKARGVTRQGPAFSAGRIETVEKKKRVKAAKKQAIQKGLKGEARYDYISQKSGIRTQGDHRSLRRLAE
;
A
#
# COMPACT_ATOMS: atom_id res chain seq x y z
N MET A 1 -4.27 -26.73 -32.29
CA MET A 1 -5.34 -25.79 -31.87
C MET A 1 -5.30 -25.39 -30.39
N LYS A 2 -4.83 -26.19 -29.42
CA LYS A 2 -4.81 -25.79 -27.99
C LYS A 2 -3.72 -24.78 -27.57
N ASN A 3 -2.71 -24.51 -28.41
CA ASN A 3 -1.51 -23.74 -28.02
C ASN A 3 -1.68 -22.22 -28.09
N ASN A 4 -2.51 -21.74 -29.02
CA ASN A 4 -2.80 -20.30 -29.13
C ASN A 4 -3.56 -19.80 -27.90
N PHE A 5 -4.41 -20.65 -27.31
CA PHE A 5 -5.23 -20.29 -26.16
C PHE A 5 -4.44 -19.88 -24.92
N PHE A 6 -3.30 -20.53 -24.62
CA PHE A 6 -2.47 -20.12 -23.47
C PHE A 6 -1.88 -18.73 -23.69
N ARG A 7 -1.25 -18.52 -24.86
CA ARG A 7 -0.62 -17.25 -25.23
C ARG A 7 -1.65 -16.13 -25.32
N GLU A 8 -2.74 -16.33 -26.06
CA GLU A 8 -3.84 -15.36 -26.23
C GLU A 8 -4.44 -14.97 -24.87
N ARG A 9 -4.68 -15.94 -23.98
CA ARG A 9 -5.20 -15.65 -22.64
C ARG A 9 -4.23 -14.82 -21.80
N TRP A 10 -2.92 -15.09 -21.87
CA TRP A 10 -1.93 -14.31 -21.12
C TRP A 10 -1.67 -12.93 -21.74
N LEU A 11 -1.72 -12.79 -23.06
CA LEU A 11 -1.73 -11.48 -23.72
C LEU A 11 -2.91 -10.64 -23.23
N LYS A 12 -4.12 -11.23 -23.20
CA LYS A 12 -5.31 -10.58 -22.66
C LYS A 12 -5.16 -10.18 -21.19
N ARG A 13 -4.66 -11.07 -20.33
CA ARG A 13 -4.44 -10.78 -18.88
C ARG A 13 -3.40 -9.68 -18.65
N LEU A 14 -2.38 -9.60 -19.50
CA LEU A 14 -1.38 -8.54 -19.44
C LEU A 14 -1.86 -7.24 -20.11
N GLY A 15 -3.03 -7.24 -20.75
CA GLY A 15 -3.54 -6.09 -21.50
C GLY A 15 -2.71 -5.77 -22.75
N LEU A 16 -2.05 -6.78 -23.33
CA LEU A 16 -1.17 -6.61 -24.48
C LEU A 16 -1.90 -6.93 -25.80
N PRO A 17 -1.78 -6.07 -26.83
CA PRO A 17 -2.37 -6.32 -28.14
C PRO A 17 -1.60 -7.40 -28.92
N ASP A 18 -2.31 -8.29 -29.62
CA ASP A 18 -1.69 -9.44 -30.30
C ASP A 18 -0.67 -9.06 -31.40
N SER A 19 -0.87 -7.93 -32.09
CA SER A 19 -0.08 -7.47 -33.24
C SER A 19 1.29 -6.89 -32.87
N ASP A 20 1.38 -6.19 -31.75
CA ASP A 20 2.53 -5.36 -31.35
C ASP A 20 2.89 -5.52 -29.87
N TRP A 21 2.48 -6.65 -29.26
CA TRP A 21 2.65 -6.92 -27.82
C TRP A 21 4.07 -6.70 -27.30
N LYS A 22 5.12 -6.92 -28.11
CA LYS A 22 6.52 -6.73 -27.68
C LYS A 22 6.86 -5.27 -27.41
N GLU A 23 6.44 -4.37 -28.30
CA GLU A 23 6.68 -2.94 -28.16
C GLU A 23 5.81 -2.38 -27.03
N SER A 24 4.54 -2.80 -26.98
CA SER A 24 3.63 -2.49 -25.88
C SER A 24 4.16 -2.98 -24.53
N MET A 25 4.81 -4.14 -24.50
CA MET A 25 5.45 -4.69 -23.30
C MET A 25 6.65 -3.88 -22.84
N GLN A 26 7.54 -3.48 -23.76
CA GLN A 26 8.68 -2.64 -23.40
C GLN A 26 8.23 -1.29 -22.82
N ARG A 27 7.31 -0.60 -23.52
CA ARG A 27 6.73 0.67 -23.06
C ARG A 27 6.11 0.55 -21.67
N HIS A 28 5.39 -0.56 -21.43
CA HIS A 28 4.79 -0.83 -20.12
C HIS A 28 5.86 -0.97 -19.02
N LEU A 29 6.86 -1.83 -19.22
CA LEU A 29 7.93 -2.06 -18.25
C LEU A 29 8.77 -0.80 -17.98
N GLU A 30 9.00 0.01 -19.00
CA GLU A 30 9.69 1.30 -18.86
C GLU A 30 8.92 2.26 -17.94
N SER A 31 7.59 2.23 -18.01
CA SER A 31 6.70 3.07 -17.21
C SER A 31 6.62 2.69 -15.72
N LEU A 32 7.05 1.47 -15.37
CA LEU A 32 7.00 0.97 -13.99
C LEU A 32 8.07 1.67 -13.14
N PRO A 33 7.69 2.48 -12.14
CA PRO A 33 8.61 3.35 -11.40
C PRO A 33 9.42 2.61 -10.33
N PHE A 34 9.06 1.37 -10.01
CA PHE A 34 9.61 0.59 -8.90
C PHE A 34 10.64 -0.45 -9.34
N LEU A 35 10.92 -0.57 -10.64
CA LEU A 35 11.94 -1.48 -11.16
C LEU A 35 13.16 -0.68 -11.60
N ASP A 36 14.34 -1.09 -11.18
CA ASP A 36 15.59 -0.60 -11.74
C ASP A 36 15.84 -1.16 -13.16
N ALA A 37 16.92 -0.71 -13.81
CA ALA A 37 17.26 -1.15 -15.17
C ALA A 37 17.50 -2.68 -15.28
N SER A 38 18.12 -3.28 -14.26
CA SER A 38 18.40 -4.71 -14.19
C SER A 38 17.11 -5.52 -13.97
N GLU A 39 16.24 -5.03 -13.10
CA GLU A 39 14.94 -5.62 -12.81
C GLU A 39 14.01 -5.54 -14.01
N LYS A 40 13.99 -4.41 -14.74
CA LYS A 40 13.24 -4.26 -16.01
C LYS A 40 13.70 -5.27 -17.05
N LYS A 41 15.01 -5.45 -17.21
CA LYS A 41 15.58 -6.45 -18.13
C LYS A 41 15.16 -7.88 -17.74
N SER A 42 15.19 -8.19 -16.45
CA SER A 42 14.80 -9.50 -15.92
C SER A 42 13.29 -9.76 -16.11
N ALA A 43 12.45 -8.77 -15.81
CA ALA A 43 11.01 -8.80 -16.04
C ALA A 43 10.68 -9.04 -17.52
N SER A 44 11.32 -8.29 -18.42
CA SER A 44 11.19 -8.44 -19.88
C SER A 44 11.49 -9.87 -20.32
N ALA A 45 12.61 -10.45 -19.86
CA ALA A 45 12.99 -11.82 -20.18
C ALA A 45 11.96 -12.86 -19.70
N MET A 46 11.36 -12.64 -18.53
CA MET A 46 10.31 -13.53 -18.00
C MET A 46 9.02 -13.46 -18.81
N ILE A 47 8.56 -12.26 -19.19
CA ILE A 47 7.36 -12.08 -20.04
C ILE A 47 7.58 -12.66 -21.44
N LEU A 48 8.75 -12.42 -22.05
CA LEU A 48 9.11 -13.03 -23.33
C LEU A 48 9.08 -14.57 -23.24
N TRP A 49 9.62 -15.14 -22.16
CA TRP A 49 9.62 -16.58 -21.97
C TRP A 49 8.20 -17.14 -21.77
N LEU A 50 7.34 -16.45 -21.00
CA LEU A 50 5.93 -16.78 -20.80
C LEU A 50 5.18 -16.87 -22.13
N LEU A 51 5.40 -15.91 -23.03
CA LEU A 51 4.62 -15.76 -24.26
C LEU A 51 5.21 -16.52 -25.46
N GLU A 52 6.53 -16.72 -25.52
CA GLU A 52 7.19 -17.35 -26.67
C GLU A 52 7.64 -18.79 -26.41
N LYS A 53 8.17 -19.09 -25.22
CA LYS A 53 8.83 -20.39 -24.95
C LYS A 53 7.91 -21.36 -24.24
N LEU A 54 7.11 -20.88 -23.29
CA LEU A 54 6.23 -21.72 -22.49
C LEU A 54 5.14 -22.44 -23.31
N PRO A 55 4.50 -21.84 -24.34
CA PRO A 55 3.52 -22.56 -25.16
C PRO A 55 4.13 -23.80 -25.83
N ALA A 56 5.32 -23.69 -26.41
CA ALA A 56 6.02 -24.83 -27.00
C ALA A 56 6.40 -25.90 -25.95
N ARG A 57 6.73 -25.49 -24.72
CA ARG A 57 7.00 -26.42 -23.61
C ARG A 57 5.75 -27.19 -23.20
N LEU A 58 4.60 -26.52 -23.10
CA LEU A 58 3.32 -27.14 -22.76
C LEU A 58 2.86 -28.16 -23.80
N LEU A 59 3.24 -27.98 -25.07
CA LEU A 59 3.00 -29.01 -26.09
C LEU A 59 3.85 -30.27 -25.88
N ARG A 60 5.09 -30.12 -25.41
CA ARG A 60 6.01 -31.24 -25.18
C ARG A 60 5.71 -32.00 -23.88
N ASP A 61 5.15 -31.30 -22.89
CA ASP A 61 4.79 -31.85 -21.57
C ASP A 61 3.43 -31.29 -21.15
N PRO A 62 2.33 -31.86 -21.67
CA PRO A 62 0.98 -31.35 -21.44
C PRO A 62 0.38 -31.85 -20.11
N THR A 63 1.19 -32.37 -19.19
CA THR A 63 0.70 -32.89 -17.90
C THR A 63 0.01 -31.80 -17.08
N GLU A 64 -0.98 -32.18 -16.27
CA GLU A 64 -1.70 -31.24 -15.41
C GLU A 64 -0.73 -30.48 -14.48
N SER A 65 0.24 -31.18 -13.91
CA SER A 65 1.28 -30.57 -13.06
C SER A 65 2.05 -29.47 -13.79
N THR A 66 2.43 -29.69 -15.05
CA THR A 66 3.15 -28.69 -15.85
C THR A 66 2.24 -27.53 -16.26
N GLN A 67 0.97 -27.79 -16.56
CA GLN A 67 -0.01 -26.74 -16.83
C GLN A 67 -0.24 -25.84 -15.61
N ARG A 68 -0.47 -26.43 -14.43
CA ARG A 68 -0.63 -25.67 -13.18
C ARG A 68 0.63 -24.88 -12.85
N LEU A 69 1.81 -25.46 -13.02
CA LEU A 69 3.05 -24.73 -12.81
C LEU A 69 3.22 -23.55 -13.79
N ALA A 70 2.79 -23.71 -15.05
CA ALA A 70 2.78 -22.65 -16.04
C ALA A 70 1.79 -21.52 -15.70
N GLU A 71 0.60 -21.85 -15.19
CA GLU A 71 -0.34 -20.85 -14.69
C GLU A 71 0.23 -20.07 -13.50
N ALA A 72 0.82 -20.76 -12.52
CA ALA A 72 1.42 -20.12 -11.35
C ALA A 72 2.57 -19.17 -11.75
N PHE A 73 3.40 -19.58 -12.72
CA PHE A 73 4.44 -18.72 -13.28
C PHE A 73 3.86 -17.47 -13.95
N GLY A 74 2.78 -17.63 -14.73
CA GLY A 74 2.08 -16.48 -15.32
C GLY A 74 1.49 -15.55 -14.26
N CYS A 75 0.92 -16.08 -13.17
CA CYS A 75 0.40 -15.27 -12.06
C CYS A 75 1.50 -14.46 -11.37
N ALA A 76 2.68 -15.07 -11.15
CA ALA A 76 3.85 -14.36 -10.62
C ALA A 76 4.35 -13.28 -11.59
N CYS A 77 4.25 -13.51 -12.91
CA CYS A 77 4.53 -12.51 -13.93
C CYS A 77 3.55 -11.32 -13.88
N LEU A 78 2.26 -11.64 -13.77
CA LEU A 78 1.19 -10.65 -13.69
C LEU A 78 1.31 -9.79 -12.42
N ALA A 79 1.83 -10.33 -11.33
CA ALA A 79 2.05 -9.55 -10.11
C ALA A 79 3.01 -8.37 -10.33
N PHE A 80 4.25 -8.60 -10.78
CA PHE A 80 5.18 -7.49 -11.05
C PHE A 80 4.75 -6.63 -12.25
N TRP A 81 3.96 -7.18 -13.17
CA TRP A 81 3.36 -6.43 -14.28
C TRP A 81 2.38 -5.35 -13.80
N GLN A 82 1.62 -5.67 -12.75
CA GLN A 82 0.65 -4.76 -12.15
C GLN A 82 1.35 -3.73 -11.28
N CYS A 83 2.01 -4.17 -10.22
CA CYS A 83 2.82 -3.32 -9.33
C CYS A 83 3.65 -4.20 -8.37
N GLY A 84 4.72 -3.67 -7.80
CA GLY A 84 5.57 -4.43 -6.87
C GLY A 84 4.88 -4.77 -5.54
N SER A 85 3.89 -3.96 -5.13
CA SER A 85 3.29 -4.01 -3.79
C SER A 85 1.98 -4.80 -3.68
N ALA A 86 1.48 -5.39 -4.77
CA ALA A 86 0.17 -6.06 -4.76
C ALA A 86 0.19 -7.47 -4.18
N PHE A 87 1.15 -8.32 -4.58
CA PHE A 87 1.05 -9.75 -4.30
C PHE A 87 2.26 -10.57 -4.75
N PRO A 88 2.67 -11.60 -3.99
CA PRO A 88 3.32 -11.45 -2.69
C PRO A 88 4.52 -10.48 -2.76
N ALA A 89 5.18 -10.18 -1.63
CA ALA A 89 6.43 -9.42 -1.69
C ALA A 89 7.45 -10.11 -2.59
N PHE A 90 8.17 -9.35 -3.43
CA PHE A 90 9.16 -9.86 -4.38
C PHE A 90 8.63 -10.88 -5.40
N PRO A 91 7.56 -10.56 -6.17
CA PRO A 91 6.95 -11.48 -7.13
C PRO A 91 7.93 -12.01 -8.19
N GLN A 92 8.97 -11.23 -8.52
CA GLN A 92 10.03 -11.63 -9.44
C GLN A 92 10.77 -12.88 -8.97
N ASN A 93 11.02 -13.01 -7.65
CA ASN A 93 11.73 -14.15 -7.08
C ASN A 93 10.92 -15.44 -7.23
N TYR A 94 9.59 -15.35 -7.04
CA TYR A 94 8.68 -16.46 -7.31
C TYR A 94 8.67 -16.83 -8.79
N ALA A 95 8.61 -15.84 -9.69
CA ALA A 95 8.63 -16.07 -11.12
C ALA A 95 9.93 -16.76 -11.59
N VAL A 96 11.09 -16.32 -11.09
CA VAL A 96 12.40 -16.94 -11.37
C VAL A 96 12.43 -18.40 -10.91
N HIS A 97 11.98 -18.67 -9.68
CA HIS A 97 11.90 -20.04 -9.15
C HIS A 97 11.00 -20.92 -10.02
N LEU A 98 9.76 -20.48 -10.29
CA LEU A 98 8.79 -21.25 -11.06
C LEU A 98 9.28 -21.50 -12.51
N GLN A 99 9.94 -20.51 -13.12
CA GLN A 99 10.56 -20.68 -14.44
C GLN A 99 11.67 -21.74 -14.42
N ALA A 100 12.53 -21.74 -13.39
CA ALA A 100 13.56 -22.76 -13.24
C ALA A 100 12.95 -24.16 -13.12
N GLN A 101 11.87 -24.32 -12.35
CA GLN A 101 11.17 -25.60 -12.21
C GLN A 101 10.50 -26.07 -13.51
N LEU A 102 10.00 -25.15 -14.35
CA LEU A 102 9.43 -25.48 -15.67
C LEU A 102 10.48 -25.98 -16.68
N LYS A 103 11.74 -25.55 -16.52
CA LYS A 103 12.87 -26.02 -17.33
C LYS A 103 13.28 -27.45 -16.96
N LEU A 104 12.90 -27.94 -15.78
CA LEU A 104 13.20 -29.29 -15.32
C LEU A 104 12.15 -30.32 -15.77
N PRO A 105 12.54 -31.60 -15.96
CA PRO A 105 11.60 -32.71 -16.00
C PRO A 105 10.82 -32.83 -14.69
N ALA A 106 9.56 -33.27 -14.75
CA ALA A 106 8.68 -33.35 -13.57
C ALA A 106 9.31 -34.11 -12.38
N ALA A 107 9.99 -35.21 -12.63
CA ALA A 107 10.67 -36.02 -11.61
C ALA A 107 11.84 -35.31 -10.90
N LYS A 108 12.38 -34.22 -11.47
CA LYS A 108 13.49 -33.44 -10.89
C LYS A 108 13.03 -32.13 -10.26
N ARG A 109 11.73 -31.83 -10.28
CA ARG A 109 11.19 -30.60 -9.66
C ARG A 109 11.27 -30.71 -8.15
N GLN A 110 11.53 -29.59 -7.49
CA GLN A 110 11.59 -29.55 -6.03
C GLN A 110 10.19 -29.79 -5.43
N PRO A 111 10.06 -30.62 -4.37
CA PRO A 111 8.77 -30.93 -3.76
C PRO A 111 7.96 -29.69 -3.32
N GLY A 112 8.62 -28.69 -2.72
CA GLY A 112 7.98 -27.45 -2.28
C GLY A 112 7.33 -26.62 -3.41
N THR A 113 7.71 -26.87 -4.67
CA THR A 113 7.12 -26.20 -5.84
C THR A 113 5.64 -26.50 -5.97
N GLN A 114 5.22 -27.74 -5.73
CA GLN A 114 3.80 -28.10 -5.87
C GLN A 114 2.94 -27.44 -4.80
N LEU A 115 3.46 -27.32 -3.58
CA LEU A 115 2.79 -26.56 -2.52
C LEU A 115 2.63 -25.09 -2.92
N LEU A 116 3.70 -24.46 -3.43
CA LEU A 116 3.64 -23.08 -3.90
C LEU A 116 2.61 -22.89 -5.02
N VAL A 117 2.59 -23.78 -6.01
CA VAL A 117 1.61 -23.77 -7.11
C VAL A 117 0.19 -23.87 -6.56
N SER A 118 -0.07 -24.77 -5.61
CA SER A 118 -1.38 -24.93 -5.00
C SER A 118 -1.81 -23.74 -4.15
N LEU A 119 -0.89 -23.07 -3.47
CA LEU A 119 -1.18 -21.85 -2.70
C LEU A 119 -1.51 -20.66 -3.61
N LEU A 120 -0.87 -20.58 -4.79
CA LEU A 120 -1.11 -19.53 -5.78
C LEU A 120 -2.37 -19.76 -6.61
N LEU A 121 -2.74 -21.03 -6.82
CA LEU A 121 -3.84 -21.43 -7.70
C LEU A 121 -4.93 -22.10 -6.89
N ASP A 122 -5.97 -21.33 -6.59
CA ASP A 122 -7.23 -21.91 -6.13
C ASP A 122 -7.94 -22.60 -7.30
N ALA A 123 -8.58 -23.74 -7.04
CA ALA A 123 -9.35 -24.48 -8.03
C ALA A 123 -10.64 -23.76 -8.47
N SER A 124 -11.02 -22.68 -7.77
CA SER A 124 -12.36 -22.08 -7.79
C SER A 124 -12.55 -20.77 -8.60
N THR A 125 -11.73 -20.51 -9.63
CA THR A 125 -11.96 -19.48 -10.69
C THR A 125 -11.69 -17.98 -10.36
N ASP A 126 -11.63 -17.19 -11.45
CA ASP A 126 -11.66 -15.70 -11.55
C ASP A 126 -10.62 -14.88 -10.77
N GLY A 127 -9.34 -15.29 -10.84
CA GLY A 127 -8.24 -14.49 -10.29
C GLY A 127 -8.20 -14.46 -8.76
N ALA A 128 -9.01 -15.28 -8.08
CA ALA A 128 -8.95 -15.47 -6.63
C ALA A 128 -7.71 -16.27 -6.21
N CYS A 129 -7.17 -15.93 -5.05
CA CYS A 129 -6.08 -16.63 -4.37
C CYS A 129 -6.38 -16.66 -2.87
N GLY A 130 -7.11 -17.68 -2.42
CA GLY A 130 -7.71 -17.71 -1.09
C GLY A 130 -8.70 -16.55 -0.92
N LEU A 131 -8.52 -15.73 0.12
CA LEU A 131 -9.36 -14.55 0.38
C LEU A 131 -8.86 -13.28 -0.34
N ASN A 132 -7.76 -13.38 -1.10
CA ASN A 132 -7.19 -12.29 -1.89
C ASN A 132 -7.52 -12.45 -3.39
N ARG A 133 -7.19 -11.42 -4.16
CA ARG A 133 -7.22 -11.44 -5.62
C ARG A 133 -5.82 -11.17 -6.18
N LEU A 134 -5.48 -11.87 -7.25
CA LEU A 134 -4.23 -11.69 -8.00
C LEU A 134 -4.27 -10.43 -8.87
N GLU A 135 -5.45 -10.11 -9.39
CA GLU A 135 -5.70 -8.91 -10.20
C GLU A 135 -6.19 -7.75 -9.32
N LEU A 136 -5.53 -6.60 -9.45
CA LEU A 136 -5.97 -5.34 -8.88
C LEU A 136 -7.20 -4.84 -9.63
N ALA A 137 -8.11 -4.19 -8.90
CA ALA A 137 -9.22 -3.48 -9.51
C ALA A 137 -8.75 -2.23 -10.29
N ASP A 138 -7.63 -1.62 -9.86
CA ASP A 138 -7.04 -0.44 -10.51
C ASP A 138 -5.51 -0.42 -10.29
N ALA A 139 -4.74 -1.00 -11.22
CA ALA A 139 -3.28 -1.04 -11.10
C ALA A 139 -2.63 0.35 -11.27
N ASP A 140 -3.25 1.26 -12.01
CA ASP A 140 -2.69 2.59 -12.28
C ASP A 140 -2.66 3.46 -11.04
N VAL A 141 -3.71 3.39 -10.21
CA VAL A 141 -3.73 4.07 -8.91
C VAL A 141 -2.58 3.57 -8.01
N VAL A 142 -2.28 2.27 -8.03
CA VAL A 142 -1.18 1.71 -7.22
C VAL A 142 0.18 2.11 -7.78
N ARG A 143 0.39 2.03 -9.10
CA ARG A 143 1.64 2.49 -9.74
C ARG A 143 1.91 3.98 -9.49
N ALA A 144 0.87 4.81 -9.56
CA ALA A 144 0.98 6.23 -9.24
C ALA A 144 1.40 6.44 -7.78
N SER A 145 0.85 5.65 -6.85
CA SER A 145 1.26 5.66 -5.45
C SER A 145 2.73 5.24 -5.28
N GLU A 146 3.15 4.13 -5.90
CA GLU A 146 4.53 3.64 -5.81
C GLU A 146 5.54 4.64 -6.39
N ARG A 147 5.17 5.36 -7.46
CA ARG A 147 6.00 6.45 -8.01
C ARG A 147 6.28 7.53 -6.97
N LEU A 148 5.23 8.02 -6.30
CA LEU A 148 5.36 9.05 -5.27
C LEU A 148 6.24 8.58 -4.11
N ILE A 149 6.06 7.31 -3.70
CA ILE A 149 6.86 6.69 -2.64
C ILE A 149 8.33 6.62 -3.06
N GLY A 150 8.62 6.17 -4.29
CA GLY A 150 9.98 6.12 -4.84
C GLY A 150 10.64 7.49 -4.96
N GLU A 151 9.85 8.53 -5.24
CA GLU A 151 10.29 9.93 -5.28
C GLU A 151 10.37 10.58 -3.87
N GLY A 152 9.97 9.88 -2.81
CA GLY A 152 9.89 10.41 -1.44
C GLY A 152 8.82 11.49 -1.22
N ARG A 153 7.86 11.61 -2.16
CA ARG A 153 6.82 12.63 -2.22
C ARG A 153 5.56 12.23 -1.47
N PHE A 154 5.67 11.99 -0.17
CA PHE A 154 4.52 11.62 0.67
C PHE A 154 3.54 12.77 0.93
N GLU A 155 3.97 14.01 0.69
CA GLU A 155 3.19 15.24 0.84
C GLU A 155 1.92 15.23 -0.02
N ASP A 156 1.94 14.47 -1.10
CA ASP A 156 0.81 14.24 -1.99
C ASP A 156 -0.39 13.56 -1.31
N TYR A 157 -0.20 12.96 -0.12
CA TYR A 157 -1.26 12.41 0.74
C TYR A 157 -1.66 13.34 1.88
N ILE A 158 -1.01 14.50 1.99
CA ILE A 158 -1.12 15.40 3.13
C ILE A 158 -1.74 16.73 2.67
N LYS A 159 -2.68 17.25 3.44
CA LYS A 159 -3.38 18.50 3.11
C LYS A 159 -2.73 19.76 3.65
N LEU A 160 -1.89 19.63 4.68
CA LEU A 160 -1.31 20.76 5.42
C LEU A 160 0.23 20.66 5.44
N PRO A 161 0.90 20.98 4.32
CA PRO A 161 2.37 20.93 4.24
C PRO A 161 3.07 21.87 5.24
N GLU A 162 2.40 22.93 5.68
CA GLU A 162 2.93 23.93 6.61
C GLU A 162 3.34 23.34 7.96
N LYS A 163 2.67 22.29 8.45
CA LYS A 163 3.02 21.61 9.71
C LYS A 163 4.42 20.99 9.67
N PHE A 164 4.86 20.53 8.48
CA PHE A 164 6.21 19.96 8.30
C PHE A 164 7.24 21.05 8.13
N ALA A 165 6.92 22.07 7.32
CA ALA A 165 7.81 23.21 7.10
C ALA A 165 8.14 23.93 8.41
N GLU A 166 7.15 24.09 9.30
CA GLU A 166 7.33 24.66 10.63
C GLU A 166 8.31 23.84 11.47
N TYR A 167 8.11 22.51 11.54
CA TYR A 167 9.02 21.64 12.31
C TYR A 167 10.43 21.60 11.70
N ASP A 168 10.56 21.54 10.37
CA ASP A 168 11.85 21.55 9.67
C ASP A 168 12.63 22.82 9.98
N THR A 169 11.97 23.98 9.89
CA THR A 169 12.57 25.28 10.24
C THR A 169 13.02 25.28 11.70
N ARG A 170 12.13 24.89 12.62
CA ARG A 170 12.44 24.83 14.05
C ARG A 170 13.63 23.91 14.34
N LEU A 171 13.71 22.75 13.68
CA LEU A 171 14.80 21.81 13.85
C LEU A 171 16.12 22.38 13.34
N ARG A 172 16.12 23.01 12.16
CA ARG A 172 17.32 23.65 11.58
C ARG A 172 17.84 24.81 12.43
N GLU A 173 16.98 25.46 13.20
CA GLU A 173 17.35 26.51 14.15
C GLU A 173 17.70 25.97 15.54
N HIS A 174 17.37 24.70 15.82
CA HIS A 174 17.53 24.09 17.13
C HIS A 174 19.02 23.88 17.47
N ARG A 175 19.52 24.65 18.44
CA ARG A 175 20.93 24.60 18.87
C ARG A 175 21.36 23.21 19.34
N GLY A 176 20.51 22.51 20.08
CA GLY A 176 20.81 21.15 20.54
C GLY A 176 20.93 20.14 19.40
N PHE A 177 20.20 20.33 18.29
CA PHE A 177 20.29 19.43 17.14
C PHE A 177 21.64 19.60 16.46
N LYS A 178 22.06 20.87 16.23
CA LYS A 178 23.37 21.19 15.66
C LYS A 178 24.51 20.64 16.52
N HIS A 179 24.44 20.89 17.83
CA HIS A 179 25.43 20.41 18.78
C HIS A 179 25.54 18.88 18.78
N ASP A 180 24.41 18.17 18.90
CA ASP A 180 24.42 16.70 18.92
C ASP A 180 24.94 16.13 17.59
N TRP A 181 24.61 16.75 16.45
CA TRP A 181 25.12 16.35 15.14
C TRP A 181 26.63 16.60 15.00
N GLU A 182 27.13 17.73 15.47
CA GLU A 182 28.56 18.05 15.50
C GLU A 182 29.32 17.03 16.37
N CYS A 183 28.78 16.67 17.53
CA CYS A 183 29.35 15.63 18.39
C CYS A 183 29.42 14.28 17.68
N LEU A 184 28.37 13.87 16.96
CA LEU A 184 28.38 12.66 16.13
C LEU A 184 29.44 12.73 15.02
N CYS A 185 29.57 13.86 14.35
CA CYS A 185 30.57 14.05 13.29
C CYS A 185 32.00 13.99 13.83
N GLN A 186 32.26 14.57 15.00
CA GLN A 186 33.56 14.52 15.66
C GLN A 186 33.92 13.11 16.11
N GLN A 187 32.97 12.38 16.68
CA GLN A 187 33.20 11.02 17.17
C GLN A 187 33.30 9.98 16.04
N TYR A 188 32.54 10.16 14.95
CA TYR A 188 32.42 9.19 13.86
C TYR A 188 32.57 9.85 12.47
N PRO A 189 33.72 10.46 12.14
CA PRO A 189 33.90 11.25 10.93
C PRO A 189 33.74 10.41 9.64
N ALA A 190 34.29 9.19 9.63
CA ALA A 190 34.19 8.31 8.46
C ALA A 190 32.75 7.87 8.14
N ARG A 191 31.90 7.72 9.17
CA ARG A 191 30.50 7.28 9.01
C ARG A 191 29.60 8.45 8.63
N THR A 192 29.81 9.60 9.28
CA THR A 192 29.01 10.81 9.02
C THR A 192 29.33 11.48 7.69
N ALA A 193 30.55 11.30 7.16
CA ALA A 193 30.95 11.78 5.84
C ALA A 193 30.64 10.80 4.69
N ALA A 194 30.02 9.65 4.98
CA ALA A 194 29.68 8.68 3.94
C ALA A 194 28.69 9.28 2.93
N ALA A 195 28.94 9.03 1.64
CA ALA A 195 28.08 9.54 0.57
C ALA A 195 26.69 8.89 0.63
N GLY A 196 25.65 9.69 0.42
CA GLY A 196 24.26 9.23 0.39
C GLY A 196 23.49 9.54 1.67
N ILE A 197 22.46 8.73 1.94
CA ILE A 197 21.59 8.92 3.11
C ILE A 197 22.06 8.00 4.23
N LEU A 198 22.37 8.58 5.39
CA LEU A 198 22.55 7.87 6.64
C LEU A 198 21.17 7.54 7.19
N HIS A 199 20.81 6.26 7.18
CA HIS A 199 19.50 5.79 7.62
C HIS A 199 19.53 5.36 9.07
N ARG A 200 18.47 5.71 9.80
CA ARG A 200 18.18 5.03 11.07
C ARG A 200 17.82 3.58 10.80
N SER A 201 17.99 2.73 11.81
CA SER A 201 17.47 1.37 11.79
C SER A 201 15.95 1.37 11.63
N LEU A 202 15.46 0.40 10.86
CA LEU A 202 14.03 0.16 10.74
C LEU A 202 13.50 -0.41 12.06
N ILE A 203 12.44 0.19 12.57
CA ILE A 203 11.77 -0.31 13.77
C ILE A 203 10.82 -1.41 13.30
N PRO A 204 10.94 -2.65 13.82
CA PRO A 204 10.01 -3.71 13.47
C PRO A 204 8.59 -3.34 13.90
N GLU A 205 7.62 -3.60 13.04
CA GLU A 205 6.22 -3.29 13.32
C GLU A 205 5.57 -4.40 14.19
N ARG A 206 4.62 -4.02 15.06
CA ARG A 206 3.76 -4.97 15.80
C ARG A 206 4.55 -5.94 16.68
N ASN A 207 4.08 -7.19 16.78
CA ASN A 207 4.68 -8.27 17.57
C ASN A 207 5.78 -9.02 16.80
N TRP A 208 6.45 -8.36 15.86
CA TRP A 208 7.59 -8.96 15.18
C TRP A 208 8.74 -9.15 16.17
N GLU A 209 9.55 -10.17 15.92
CA GLU A 209 10.77 -10.40 16.68
C GLU A 209 11.60 -9.12 16.62
N ARG A 210 11.85 -8.54 17.80
CA ARG A 210 12.72 -7.38 17.88
C ARG A 210 14.11 -7.91 17.58
N GLY A 211 14.77 -7.31 16.59
CA GLY A 211 16.17 -7.60 16.31
C GLY A 211 17.06 -7.36 17.53
N PRO A 212 18.39 -7.48 17.39
CA PRO A 212 19.31 -7.42 18.54
C PRO A 212 19.25 -6.11 19.34
N GLY A 213 18.63 -5.06 18.77
CA GLY A 213 18.47 -3.77 19.41
C GLY A 213 19.74 -2.92 19.26
N ALA A 214 19.95 -2.01 20.20
CA ALA A 214 21.19 -1.24 20.26
C ALA A 214 22.33 -2.13 20.77
N GLU A 215 23.31 -2.38 19.91
CA GLU A 215 24.52 -3.13 20.23
C GLU A 215 25.71 -2.18 20.38
N PHE A 216 26.69 -2.57 21.20
CA PHE A 216 27.85 -1.73 21.54
C PHE A 216 29.17 -2.51 21.46
N THR A 217 29.24 -3.53 20.60
CA THR A 217 30.42 -4.41 20.54
C THR A 217 31.44 -3.99 19.49
N SER A 218 31.00 -3.29 18.45
CA SER A 218 31.86 -2.71 17.40
C SER A 218 31.62 -1.21 17.23
N GLU A 219 32.58 -0.53 16.62
CA GLU A 219 32.47 0.90 16.35
C GLU A 219 31.25 1.23 15.47
N ASP A 220 30.93 0.39 14.49
CA ASP A 220 29.78 0.58 13.60
C ASP A 220 28.45 0.39 14.33
N GLN A 221 28.37 -0.59 15.25
CA GLN A 221 27.19 -0.78 16.10
C GLN A 221 27.02 0.40 17.07
N CYS A 222 28.10 0.86 17.70
CA CYS A 222 28.09 2.03 18.57
C CYS A 222 27.62 3.29 17.82
N PHE A 223 28.11 3.51 16.59
CA PHE A 223 27.64 4.58 15.73
C PHE A 223 26.14 4.44 15.43
N GLN A 224 25.69 3.27 14.96
CA GLN A 224 24.29 3.07 14.60
C GLN A 224 23.35 3.27 15.81
N ALA A 225 23.73 2.76 16.99
CA ALA A 225 22.95 2.95 18.22
C ALA A 225 22.84 4.44 18.61
N ALA A 226 23.96 5.18 18.54
CA ALA A 226 23.96 6.61 18.81
C ALA A 226 23.16 7.39 17.75
N PHE A 227 23.29 7.03 16.48
CA PHE A 227 22.59 7.65 15.36
C PHE A 227 21.08 7.38 15.40
N ASP A 228 20.66 6.17 15.78
CA ASP A 228 19.25 5.82 15.97
C ASP A 228 18.62 6.64 17.09
N LEU A 229 19.33 6.80 18.21
CA LEU A 229 18.87 7.63 19.33
C LEU A 229 18.78 9.11 18.94
N PHE A 230 19.77 9.62 18.20
CA PHE A 230 19.76 10.96 17.63
C PHE A 230 18.55 11.16 16.69
N CYS A 231 18.32 10.21 15.78
CA CYS A 231 17.18 10.26 14.87
C CYS A 231 15.84 10.19 15.62
N TRP A 232 15.73 9.35 16.66
CA TRP A 232 14.53 9.29 17.50
C TRP A 232 14.27 10.62 18.21
N LYS A 233 15.32 11.22 18.81
CA LYS A 233 15.24 12.49 19.55
C LYS A 233 14.68 13.64 18.70
N TYR A 234 14.96 13.62 17.39
CA TYR A 234 14.59 14.68 16.45
C TYR A 234 13.58 14.24 15.37
N TYR A 235 12.97 13.06 15.52
CA TYR A 235 12.02 12.47 14.58
C TYR A 235 12.51 12.40 13.13
N LEU A 236 13.74 11.92 12.94
CA LEU A 236 14.40 11.83 11.64
C LEU A 236 14.21 10.47 10.99
N TRP A 237 14.11 10.50 9.66
CA TRP A 237 14.31 9.35 8.80
C TRP A 237 15.82 9.07 8.61
N GLY A 238 16.63 10.13 8.64
CA GLY A 238 18.06 10.05 8.46
C GLY A 238 18.70 11.42 8.27
N MET A 239 19.95 11.40 7.82
CA MET A 239 20.73 12.58 7.44
C MET A 239 21.26 12.39 6.03
N LYS A 240 21.28 13.45 5.22
CA LYS A 240 21.89 13.44 3.89
C LYS A 240 22.73 14.69 3.72
N ASP A 241 24.02 14.51 3.44
CA ASP A 241 24.95 15.63 3.21
C ASP A 241 24.89 16.71 4.32
N GLY A 242 24.75 16.27 5.58
CA GLY A 242 24.61 17.15 6.74
C GLY A 242 23.23 17.78 6.96
N ALA A 243 22.27 17.55 6.06
CA ALA A 243 20.89 18.03 6.21
C ALA A 243 19.98 16.96 6.86
N PRO A 244 19.08 17.36 7.79
CA PRO A 244 18.11 16.43 8.37
C PRO A 244 17.06 16.01 7.35
N LEU A 245 16.72 14.72 7.36
CA LEU A 245 15.56 14.18 6.67
C LEU A 245 14.50 13.87 7.70
N LEU A 246 13.45 14.68 7.79
CA LEU A 246 12.35 14.46 8.72
C LEU A 246 11.52 13.21 8.37
N LEU A 247 11.03 12.53 9.40
CA LEU A 247 9.93 11.59 9.24
C LEU A 247 8.67 12.35 8.81
N LYS A 248 8.16 12.02 7.63
CA LYS A 248 6.88 12.54 7.14
C LYS A 248 5.79 11.49 7.35
N PRO A 249 4.51 11.89 7.51
CA PRO A 249 3.42 10.95 7.38
C PRO A 249 3.52 10.24 6.05
N SER A 250 3.31 8.93 6.05
CA SER A 250 3.37 8.15 4.83
C SER A 250 2.13 7.27 4.71
N VAL A 251 1.74 7.02 3.47
CA VAL A 251 0.69 6.07 3.12
C VAL A 251 1.30 5.06 2.18
N VAL A 252 1.32 3.80 2.59
CA VAL A 252 1.95 2.71 1.83
C VAL A 252 0.92 1.63 1.53
N PHE A 253 0.87 1.21 0.26
CA PHE A 253 0.14 0.03 -0.15
C PHE A 253 1.03 -1.20 0.05
N THR A 254 0.56 -2.24 0.74
CA THR A 254 1.32 -3.47 0.99
C THR A 254 0.50 -4.68 0.58
N PRO A 255 1.07 -5.88 0.38
CA PRO A 255 0.28 -7.08 0.07
C PRO A 255 -0.82 -7.40 1.10
N TYR A 256 -0.75 -6.82 2.29
CA TYR A 256 -1.69 -7.06 3.40
C TYR A 256 -2.70 -5.93 3.63
N GLY A 257 -2.53 -4.75 3.02
CA GLY A 257 -3.46 -3.63 3.19
C GLY A 257 -2.90 -2.27 2.83
N THR A 258 -3.40 -1.24 3.50
CA THR A 258 -2.90 0.15 3.38
C THR A 258 -2.44 0.60 4.76
N GLN A 259 -1.17 0.92 4.90
CA GLN A 259 -0.57 1.39 6.14
C GLN A 259 -0.44 2.91 6.12
N ILE A 260 -0.75 3.55 7.24
CA ILE A 260 -0.56 4.98 7.45
C ILE A 260 0.40 5.14 8.62
N PHE A 261 1.52 5.81 8.38
CA PHE A 261 2.46 6.21 9.42
C PHE A 261 2.27 7.70 9.74
N ILE A 262 2.35 8.05 11.02
CA ILE A 262 2.20 9.42 11.52
C ILE A 262 3.38 9.69 12.46
N PRO A 263 4.19 10.73 12.22
CA PRO A 263 5.32 11.04 13.07
C PRO A 263 4.90 11.68 14.39
N GLY A 264 5.65 11.41 15.46
CA GLY A 264 5.27 11.81 16.82
C GLY A 264 5.33 13.31 17.11
N TYR A 265 6.01 14.11 16.30
CA TYR A 265 6.01 15.58 16.45
C TYR A 265 4.74 16.25 15.91
N MET A 266 3.89 15.50 15.19
CA MET A 266 2.73 16.05 14.51
C MET A 266 1.48 15.90 15.39
N SER A 267 0.78 17.02 15.65
CA SER A 267 -0.62 16.96 16.11
C SER A 267 -1.51 16.52 14.95
N PHE A 268 -2.08 15.31 15.08
CA PHE A 268 -2.76 14.62 13.98
C PHE A 268 -4.28 14.62 14.12
N ASP A 269 -4.94 15.13 13.09
CA ASP A 269 -6.37 14.96 12.82
C ASP A 269 -6.53 14.35 11.44
N ALA A 270 -6.92 13.08 11.39
CA ALA A 270 -7.04 12.33 10.16
C ALA A 270 -7.86 13.06 9.07
N ARG A 271 -8.99 13.68 9.43
CA ARG A 271 -9.89 14.29 8.44
C ARG A 271 -9.32 15.55 7.84
N ARG A 272 -8.62 16.34 8.65
CA ARG A 272 -8.03 17.62 8.25
C ARG A 272 -6.66 17.44 7.60
N ASP A 273 -5.86 16.50 8.09
CA ASP A 273 -4.46 16.39 7.71
C ASP A 273 -4.23 15.47 6.51
N LEU A 274 -5.06 14.45 6.28
CA LEU A 274 -4.86 13.51 5.17
C LEU A 274 -5.87 13.68 4.03
N ASP A 275 -5.41 13.41 2.82
CA ASP A 275 -6.28 13.21 1.66
C ASP A 275 -6.90 11.81 1.66
N PHE A 276 -7.95 11.67 2.47
CA PHE A 276 -8.78 10.46 2.49
C PHE A 276 -9.43 10.12 1.15
N ARG A 277 -9.59 11.06 0.21
CA ARG A 277 -10.09 10.71 -1.14
C ARG A 277 -9.04 9.86 -1.86
N ARG A 278 -7.78 10.32 -1.86
CA ARG A 278 -6.65 9.61 -2.47
C ARG A 278 -6.36 8.29 -1.76
N ILE A 279 -6.35 8.28 -0.42
CA ILE A 279 -6.14 7.06 0.39
C ILE A 279 -7.25 6.03 0.12
N ASN A 280 -8.51 6.45 0.05
CA ASN A 280 -9.61 5.55 -0.25
C ASN A 280 -9.55 5.00 -1.68
N ALA A 281 -9.12 5.81 -2.65
CA ALA A 281 -8.91 5.34 -4.02
C ALA A 281 -7.82 4.25 -4.04
N LEU A 282 -6.68 4.51 -3.38
CA LEU A 282 -5.58 3.55 -3.24
C LEU A 282 -6.01 2.27 -2.53
N HIS A 283 -6.78 2.36 -1.45
CA HIS A 283 -7.26 1.19 -0.73
C HIS A 283 -8.23 0.35 -1.59
N LYS A 284 -9.14 1.02 -2.33
CA LYS A 284 -10.10 0.35 -3.22
C LYS A 284 -9.47 -0.24 -4.46
N ALA A 285 -8.30 0.24 -4.88
CA ALA A 285 -7.56 -0.30 -6.02
C ALA A 285 -7.23 -1.80 -5.88
N ARG A 286 -7.22 -2.34 -4.66
CA ARG A 286 -7.13 -3.78 -4.38
C ARG A 286 -8.38 -4.58 -4.79
N GLY A 287 -9.53 -3.93 -4.98
CA GLY A 287 -10.82 -4.61 -5.16
C GLY A 287 -11.52 -4.98 -3.86
N VAL A 288 -11.16 -4.33 -2.73
CA VAL A 288 -11.85 -4.53 -1.44
C VAL A 288 -13.30 -4.10 -1.59
N THR A 289 -14.22 -5.05 -1.41
CA THR A 289 -15.65 -4.76 -1.36
C THR A 289 -16.00 -4.13 -0.03
N ARG A 290 -16.99 -3.23 -0.05
CA ARG A 290 -17.43 -2.56 1.16
C ARG A 290 -18.06 -3.58 2.12
N GLN A 291 -17.59 -3.62 3.36
CA GLN A 291 -18.14 -4.54 4.36
C GLN A 291 -19.63 -4.26 4.61
N GLY A 292 -20.46 -5.26 4.29
CA GLY A 292 -21.84 -5.43 4.77
C GLY A 292 -22.92 -4.54 4.14
N PRO A 293 -24.03 -5.12 3.62
CA PRO A 293 -25.28 -4.39 3.37
C PRO A 293 -25.81 -3.69 4.62
N ALA A 294 -25.63 -4.30 5.80
CA ALA A 294 -26.09 -3.78 7.10
C ALA A 294 -25.50 -2.40 7.44
N PHE A 295 -24.22 -2.15 7.11
CA PHE A 295 -23.58 -0.85 7.34
C PHE A 295 -24.13 0.24 6.40
N SER A 296 -24.59 -0.16 5.21
CA SER A 296 -25.20 0.73 4.23
C SER A 296 -26.67 1.01 4.55
N ALA A 297 -27.42 -0.01 4.98
CA ALA A 297 -28.79 0.11 5.48
C ALA A 297 -28.86 1.05 6.69
N GLY A 298 -27.97 0.88 7.68
CA GLY A 298 -27.89 1.79 8.83
C GLY A 298 -27.51 3.24 8.44
N ARG A 299 -26.70 3.44 7.40
CA ARG A 299 -26.38 4.78 6.86
C ARG A 299 -27.55 5.41 6.12
N ILE A 300 -28.25 4.65 5.27
CA ILE A 300 -29.46 5.12 4.55
C ILE A 300 -30.54 5.47 5.57
N GLU A 301 -30.76 4.61 6.56
CA GLU A 301 -31.71 4.86 7.65
C GLU A 301 -31.31 6.11 8.45
N THR A 302 -30.02 6.33 8.70
CA THR A 302 -29.53 7.55 9.36
C THR A 302 -29.76 8.79 8.50
N VAL A 303 -29.56 8.72 7.18
CA VAL A 303 -29.83 9.83 6.25
C VAL A 303 -31.33 10.16 6.22
N GLU A 304 -32.20 9.15 6.15
CA GLU A 304 -33.65 9.33 6.18
C GLU A 304 -34.15 9.86 7.54
N LYS A 305 -33.56 9.40 8.65
CA LYS A 305 -33.79 9.98 9.99
C LYS A 305 -33.41 11.46 10.03
N LYS A 306 -32.23 11.84 9.50
CA LYS A 306 -31.80 13.25 9.42
C LYS A 306 -32.75 14.10 8.56
N LYS A 307 -33.19 13.61 7.40
CA LYS A 307 -34.17 14.32 6.55
C LYS A 307 -35.46 14.60 7.31
N ARG A 308 -36.03 13.58 7.98
CA ARG A 308 -37.25 13.73 8.79
C ARG A 308 -37.08 14.73 9.93
N VAL A 309 -35.96 14.67 10.65
CA VAL A 309 -35.63 15.62 11.73
C VAL A 309 -35.48 17.05 11.20
N LYS A 310 -34.80 17.26 10.07
CA LYS A 310 -34.65 18.58 9.45
C LYS A 310 -35.98 19.16 8.96
N ALA A 311 -36.83 18.34 8.33
CA ALA A 311 -38.16 18.74 7.91
C ALA A 311 -39.05 19.13 9.11
N ALA A 312 -39.06 18.30 10.16
CA ALA A 312 -39.79 18.57 11.40
C ALA A 312 -39.28 19.84 12.11
N LYS A 313 -37.97 20.07 12.11
CA LYS A 313 -37.36 21.31 12.64
C LYS A 313 -37.80 22.54 11.87
N LYS A 314 -37.85 22.49 10.53
CA LYS A 314 -38.34 23.60 9.70
C LYS A 314 -39.80 23.94 10.03
N GLN A 315 -40.65 22.92 10.19
CA GLN A 315 -42.05 23.10 10.60
C GLN A 315 -42.19 23.64 12.02
N ALA A 316 -41.38 23.16 12.97
CA ALA A 316 -41.39 23.65 14.34
C ALA A 316 -41.02 25.15 14.43
N ILE A 317 -40.04 25.58 13.62
CA ILE A 317 -39.62 26.98 13.52
C ILE A 317 -40.75 27.84 12.91
N GLN A 318 -41.39 27.37 11.83
CA GLN A 318 -42.54 28.07 11.22
C GLN A 318 -43.71 28.24 12.20
N LYS A 319 -43.89 27.29 13.13
CA LYS A 319 -44.89 27.35 14.21
C LYS A 319 -44.46 28.16 15.43
N GLY A 320 -43.27 28.77 15.42
CA GLY A 320 -42.77 29.59 16.53
C GLY A 320 -42.34 28.79 17.77
N LEU A 321 -42.21 27.47 17.68
CA LEU A 321 -41.88 26.62 18.83
C LEU A 321 -40.42 26.83 19.28
N LYS A 322 -40.19 26.90 20.60
CA LYS A 322 -38.88 27.11 21.23
C LYS A 322 -38.66 26.12 22.37
N GLY A 323 -37.41 26.00 22.84
CA GLY A 323 -37.06 25.17 24.01
C GLY A 323 -37.43 23.69 23.86
N GLU A 324 -37.91 23.08 24.93
CA GLU A 324 -38.35 21.68 24.97
C GLU A 324 -39.52 21.41 24.01
N ALA A 325 -40.50 22.32 23.94
CA ALA A 325 -41.65 22.20 23.05
C ALA A 325 -41.26 22.04 21.57
N ARG A 326 -40.11 22.60 21.15
CA ARG A 326 -39.56 22.38 19.81
C ARG A 326 -39.06 20.94 19.64
N TYR A 327 -38.36 20.40 20.62
CA TYR A 327 -37.76 19.07 20.53
C TYR A 327 -38.81 17.96 20.71
N ASP A 328 -39.84 18.18 21.51
CA ASP A 328 -41.01 17.29 21.59
C ASP A 328 -41.74 17.23 20.24
N TYR A 329 -41.94 18.40 19.61
CA TYR A 329 -42.55 18.46 18.28
C TYR A 329 -41.70 17.72 17.22
N ILE A 330 -40.38 17.92 17.25
CA ILE A 330 -39.46 17.21 16.34
C ILE A 330 -39.49 15.70 16.60
N SER A 331 -39.48 15.28 17.86
CA SER A 331 -39.59 13.87 18.28
C SER A 331 -40.85 13.21 17.74
N GLN A 332 -42.01 13.85 17.97
CA GLN A 332 -43.32 13.38 17.51
C GLN A 332 -43.41 13.32 15.98
N LYS A 333 -42.94 14.36 15.27
CA LYS A 333 -43.04 14.42 13.80
C LYS A 333 -42.00 13.59 13.06
N SER A 334 -40.82 13.36 13.64
CA SER A 334 -39.80 12.49 13.05
C SER A 334 -40.02 11.01 13.36
N GLY A 335 -40.90 10.69 14.32
CA GLY A 335 -41.17 9.32 14.78
C GLY A 335 -40.02 8.73 15.60
N ILE A 336 -39.12 9.58 16.13
CA ILE A 336 -37.96 9.17 16.90
C ILE A 336 -38.29 9.39 18.38
N ARG A 337 -38.56 8.30 19.11
CA ARG A 337 -38.87 8.38 20.55
C ARG A 337 -37.63 8.81 21.33
N THR A 338 -37.72 9.96 21.98
CA THR A 338 -36.78 10.42 22.99
C THR A 338 -37.48 10.32 24.34
N GLN A 339 -37.06 9.39 25.20
CA GLN A 339 -37.58 9.27 26.57
C GLN A 339 -37.09 10.44 27.44
N GLY A 340 -37.48 11.67 27.09
CA GLY A 340 -37.02 12.90 27.75
C GLY A 340 -35.60 13.38 27.39
N ASP A 341 -34.73 12.51 26.86
CA ASP A 341 -33.39 12.93 26.40
C ASP A 341 -33.36 13.25 24.90
N HIS A 342 -33.33 14.55 24.58
CA HIS A 342 -33.27 15.04 23.20
C HIS A 342 -31.85 15.15 22.63
N ARG A 343 -30.79 14.71 23.31
CA ARG A 343 -29.40 14.76 22.80
C ARG A 343 -29.24 14.09 21.42
N SER A 344 -29.91 12.97 21.22
CA SER A 344 -29.91 12.23 19.95
C SER A 344 -30.56 13.05 18.81
N LEU A 345 -31.64 13.78 19.09
CA LEU A 345 -32.29 14.69 18.14
C LEU A 345 -31.44 15.92 17.84
N ARG A 346 -30.77 16.48 18.85
CA ARG A 346 -29.85 17.63 18.66
C ARG A 346 -28.73 17.27 17.68
N ARG A 347 -28.09 16.11 17.87
CA ARG A 347 -27.04 15.58 16.99
C ARG A 347 -27.50 15.27 15.56
N LEU A 348 -28.79 14.97 15.36
CA LEU A 348 -29.39 14.74 14.05
C LEU A 348 -29.90 16.04 13.39
N ALA A 349 -30.13 17.09 14.18
CA ALA A 349 -30.67 18.38 13.77
C ALA A 349 -29.60 19.43 13.43
N GLU A 350 -28.35 19.19 13.80
CA GLU A 350 -27.13 19.75 13.20
C GLU A 350 -26.93 19.18 11.78
#